data_AF-A0A4T9QAK9-F1
#
_entry.id   AF-A0A4T9QAK9-F1
#
_cell.length_a   1.000
_cell.length_b   1.000
_cell.length_c   1.000
_cell.angle_alpha   90.00
_cell.angle_beta   90.00
_cell.angle_gamma   90.00
#
_symmetry.space_group_name_H-M   'P 1'
#
loop_
_entity.id
_entity.type
_entity.pdbx_description
1 polymer ?
#
loop_
_entity_poly.entity_id
_entity_poly.type
_entity_poly.pdbx_seq_one_letter_code
_entity_poly.pdbx_strand_id
1 'polypeptide(L)'
;MMIVLHVLCLLPLLTGCGNSRTVYVSVPVAPLPASLTSDTPVPFIPNPLTYGASLELNVSLLSALGQCNIDKAGIRSIEMRRNALLAAGK
;
A
#
# COMPACT_ATOMS: atom_id res chain seq x y z
N MET A 1 46.65 -35.18 28.18
CA MET A 1 46.42 -33.74 28.48
C MET A 1 46.08 -32.89 27.26
N MET A 2 46.59 -33.18 26.04
CA MET A 2 46.28 -32.38 24.84
C MET A 2 44.79 -32.37 24.45
N ILE A 3 44.10 -33.52 24.46
CA ILE A 3 42.70 -33.63 23.97
C ILE A 3 41.74 -32.76 24.79
N VAL A 4 41.91 -32.70 26.11
CA VAL A 4 41.08 -31.88 27.01
C VAL A 4 41.20 -30.39 26.68
N LEU A 5 42.41 -29.93 26.36
CA LEU A 5 42.67 -28.54 26.00
C LEU A 5 42.02 -28.16 24.66
N HIS A 6 42.06 -29.07 23.69
CA HIS A 6 41.41 -28.88 22.39
C HIS A 6 39.89 -28.82 22.54
N VAL A 7 39.30 -29.72 23.33
CA VAL A 7 37.86 -29.70 23.61
C VAL A 7 37.48 -28.39 24.32
N LEU A 8 38.20 -27.98 25.37
CA LEU A 8 37.93 -26.72 26.07
C LEU A 8 37.98 -25.49 25.15
N CYS A 9 38.91 -25.45 24.19
CA CYS A 9 39.00 -24.35 23.23
C CYS A 9 37.94 -24.39 22.12
N LEU A 10 37.39 -25.56 21.81
CA LEU A 10 36.40 -25.72 20.72
C LEU A 10 34.97 -25.43 21.18
N LEU A 11 34.60 -25.69 22.44
CA LEU A 11 33.24 -25.41 22.97
C LEU A 11 32.76 -23.95 22.77
N PRO A 12 33.57 -22.90 23.00
CA PRO A 12 33.16 -21.50 22.81
C PRO A 12 32.91 -21.12 21.34
N LEU A 13 33.46 -21.88 20.39
CA LEU A 13 33.27 -21.63 18.95
C LEU A 13 31.89 -22.09 18.46
N LEU A 14 31.23 -23.03 19.15
CA LEU A 14 29.88 -23.50 18.80
C LEU A 14 28.76 -22.54 19.25
N THR A 15 29.01 -21.63 20.20
CA THR A 15 28.01 -20.67 20.69
C THR A 15 28.05 -19.32 19.97
N GLY A 16 29.03 -19.10 19.09
CA GLY A 16 29.25 -17.82 18.40
C GLY A 16 28.32 -17.54 17.21
N CYS A 17 27.71 -18.57 16.61
CA CYS A 17 26.96 -18.41 15.35
C CYS A 17 25.48 -17.97 15.50
N GLY A 18 25.01 -17.70 16.72
CA GLY A 18 23.58 -17.50 16.99
C GLY A 18 23.11 -16.08 17.34
N ASN A 19 24.00 -15.10 17.47
CA ASN A 19 23.64 -13.80 18.06
C ASN A 19 23.19 -12.73 17.05
N SER A 20 22.47 -13.11 16.00
CA SER A 20 21.85 -12.13 15.10
C SER A 20 20.66 -11.47 15.81
N ARG A 21 20.84 -10.22 16.27
CA ARG A 21 19.75 -9.41 16.82
C ARG A 21 18.73 -9.12 15.71
N THR A 22 17.51 -9.65 15.84
CA THR A 22 16.40 -9.29 14.97
C THR A 22 16.02 -7.83 15.24
N VAL A 23 16.29 -6.95 14.28
CA VAL A 23 15.86 -5.56 14.32
C VAL A 23 14.57 -5.46 13.53
N TYR A 24 13.46 -5.22 14.22
CA TYR A 24 12.20 -4.90 13.58
C TYR A 24 12.29 -3.47 13.02
N VAL A 25 12.16 -3.36 11.71
CA VAL A 25 12.02 -2.08 11.02
C VAL A 25 10.59 -1.95 10.54
N SER A 26 10.05 -0.72 10.56
CA SER A 26 8.74 -0.46 9.97
C SER A 26 8.77 -0.80 8.48
N VAL A 27 7.89 -1.69 8.04
CA VAL A 27 7.75 -2.01 6.62
C VAL A 27 7.27 -0.75 5.89
N PRO A 28 7.96 -0.30 4.83
CA PRO A 28 7.51 0.81 4.03
C PRO A 28 6.11 0.54 3.46
N VAL A 29 5.17 1.47 3.65
CA VAL A 29 3.83 1.36 3.08
C VAL A 29 3.95 1.51 1.57
N ALA A 30 3.63 0.45 0.82
CA ALA A 30 3.58 0.52 -0.64
C ALA A 30 2.60 1.62 -1.07
N PRO A 31 2.97 2.57 -1.96
CA PRO A 31 2.10 3.67 -2.33
C PRO A 31 0.83 3.17 -3.04
N LEU A 32 -0.23 3.99 -3.01
CA LEU A 32 -1.42 3.73 -3.80
C LEU A 32 -1.09 3.81 -5.30
N PRO A 33 -1.75 3.04 -6.16
CA PRO A 33 -1.69 3.25 -7.60
C PRO A 33 -2.04 4.70 -7.94
N ALA A 34 -1.23 5.36 -8.76
CA ALA A 34 -1.42 6.77 -9.12
C ALA A 34 -2.81 7.04 -9.71
N SER A 35 -3.40 6.08 -10.43
CA SER A 35 -4.75 6.18 -10.98
C SER A 35 -5.84 6.38 -9.92
N LEU A 36 -5.66 5.85 -8.70
CA LEU A 36 -6.66 5.98 -7.64
C LEU A 36 -6.61 7.36 -6.94
N THR A 37 -5.47 8.03 -7.02
CA THR A 37 -5.23 9.34 -6.37
C THR A 37 -5.16 10.48 -7.36
N SER A 38 -5.31 10.20 -8.66
CA SER A 38 -5.36 11.24 -9.70
C SER A 38 -6.67 12.01 -9.60
N ASP A 39 -6.62 13.29 -9.92
CA ASP A 39 -7.82 14.13 -9.94
C ASP A 39 -8.85 13.58 -10.93
N THR A 40 -10.12 13.59 -10.53
CA THR A 40 -11.22 13.25 -11.42
C THR A 40 -11.30 14.30 -12.53
N PRO A 41 -11.28 13.90 -13.82
CA PRO A 41 -11.35 14.86 -14.93
C PRO A 41 -12.62 15.71 -14.84
N VAL A 42 -12.46 17.03 -14.98
CA VAL A 42 -13.59 17.96 -15.05
C VAL A 42 -14.13 17.95 -16.49
N PRO A 43 -15.41 17.61 -16.72
CA PRO A 43 -15.98 17.64 -18.05
C PRO A 43 -16.01 19.05 -18.64
N PHE A 44 -15.94 19.15 -19.97
CA PHE A 44 -16.04 20.41 -20.69
C PHE A 44 -17.42 21.05 -20.51
N ILE A 45 -17.46 22.34 -20.16
CA ILE A 45 -18.69 23.12 -20.04
C ILE A 45 -18.87 23.95 -21.31
N PRO A 46 -19.87 23.66 -22.16
CA PRO A 46 -20.08 24.38 -23.40
C PRO A 46 -20.61 25.80 -23.18
N ASN A 47 -20.21 26.71 -24.08
CA ASN A 47 -20.69 28.08 -24.13
C ASN A 47 -21.03 28.48 -25.59
N PRO A 48 -22.30 28.79 -25.93
CA PRO A 48 -23.45 28.82 -25.03
C PRO A 48 -23.89 27.42 -24.58
N LEU A 49 -24.39 27.32 -23.34
CA LEU A 49 -24.95 26.09 -22.79
C LEU A 49 -26.38 25.90 -23.32
N THR A 50 -26.53 25.18 -24.42
CA THR A 50 -27.85 24.79 -24.94
C THR A 50 -28.47 23.67 -24.09
N TYR A 51 -29.79 23.46 -24.20
CA TYR A 51 -30.46 22.38 -23.48
C TYR A 51 -29.91 20.99 -23.86
N GLY A 52 -29.69 20.72 -25.16
CA GLY A 52 -29.09 19.45 -25.59
C GLY A 52 -27.65 19.28 -25.05
N ALA A 53 -26.86 20.35 -25.05
CA ALA A 53 -25.50 20.32 -24.53
C ALA A 53 -25.45 20.11 -23.00
N SER A 54 -26.48 20.55 -22.26
CA SER A 54 -26.57 20.29 -20.82
C SER A 54 -26.87 18.83 -20.52
N LEU A 55 -27.64 18.13 -21.36
CA LEU A 55 -27.87 16.69 -21.21
C LEU A 55 -26.56 15.90 -21.38
N GLU A 56 -25.78 16.20 -22.42
CA GLU A 56 -24.47 15.59 -22.64
C GLU A 56 -23.47 15.88 -21.50
N LEU A 57 -23.50 17.12 -20.98
CA LEU A 57 -22.72 17.50 -19.80
C LEU A 57 -23.12 16.67 -18.58
N ASN A 58 -24.43 16.46 -18.34
CA ASN A 58 -24.91 15.63 -17.23
C ASN A 58 -24.47 14.17 -17.35
N VAL A 59 -24.49 13.59 -18.56
CA VAL A 59 -23.96 12.24 -18.82
C VAL A 59 -22.48 12.18 -18.45
N SER A 60 -21.69 13.14 -18.95
CA SER A 60 -20.25 13.21 -18.68
C SER A 60 -19.94 13.36 -17.18
N LEU A 61 -20.71 14.19 -16.47
CA LEU A 61 -20.61 14.37 -15.03
C LEU A 61 -20.95 13.09 -14.26
N LEU A 62 -22.02 12.40 -14.66
CA LEU A 62 -22.44 11.17 -13.99
C LEU A 62 -21.41 10.05 -14.19
N SER A 63 -20.81 9.96 -15.37
CA SER A 63 -19.69 9.05 -15.63
C SER A 63 -18.45 9.38 -14.80
N ALA A 64 -18.05 10.65 -14.74
CA ALA A 64 -16.91 11.09 -13.91
C ALA A 64 -17.14 10.80 -12.42
N LEU A 65 -18.36 11.04 -11.92
CA LEU A 65 -18.74 10.72 -10.54
C LEU A 65 -18.74 9.21 -10.28
N GLY A 66 -19.23 8.42 -11.24
CA GLY A 66 -19.19 6.96 -11.19
C GLY A 66 -17.76 6.44 -11.06
N GLN A 67 -16.85 6.94 -11.90
CA GLN A 67 -15.44 6.58 -11.84
C GLN A 67 -14.79 6.99 -10.51
N CYS A 68 -15.03 8.22 -10.05
CA CYS A 68 -14.55 8.69 -8.74
C CYS A 68 -15.01 7.79 -7.59
N ASN A 69 -16.25 7.29 -7.63
CA ASN A 69 -16.76 6.36 -6.62
C ASN A 69 -16.07 4.99 -6.67
N ILE A 70 -15.74 4.48 -7.86
CA ILE A 70 -14.94 3.26 -8.04
C ILE A 70 -13.54 3.45 -7.44
N ASP A 71 -12.89 4.58 -7.72
CA ASP A 71 -11.55 4.87 -7.22
C ASP A 71 -11.53 4.95 -5.68
N LYS A 72 -12.51 5.64 -5.09
CA LYS A 72 -12.72 5.67 -3.62
C LYS A 72 -12.94 4.29 -3.03
N ALA A 73 -13.70 3.42 -3.70
CA ALA A 73 -13.90 2.04 -3.25
C ALA A 73 -12.58 1.25 -3.29
N GLY A 74 -11.78 1.44 -4.35
CA GLY A 74 -10.43 0.90 -4.47
C GLY A 74 -9.54 1.30 -3.30
N ILE A 75 -9.46 2.59 -2.98
CA ILE A 75 -8.69 3.09 -1.83
C ILE A 75 -9.16 2.44 -0.53
N ARG A 76 -10.48 2.41 -0.26
CA ARG A 76 -11.03 1.79 0.97
C ARG A 76 -10.64 0.32 1.07
N SER A 77 -10.67 -0.43 -0.02
CA SER A 77 -10.27 -1.84 -0.03
C SER A 77 -8.80 -2.06 0.35
N ILE A 78 -7.92 -1.19 -0.15
CA ILE A 78 -6.48 -1.23 0.17
C ILE A 78 -6.27 -0.90 1.65
N GLU A 79 -6.93 0.15 2.14
CA GLU A 79 -6.85 0.55 3.56
C GLU A 79 -7.39 -0.52 4.50
N MET A 80 -8.52 -1.14 4.17
CA MET A 80 -9.06 -2.27 4.95
C MET A 80 -8.04 -3.42 5.04
N ARG A 81 -7.38 -3.75 3.92
CA ARG A 81 -6.36 -4.80 3.91
C ARG A 81 -5.12 -4.43 4.73
N ARG A 82 -4.67 -3.17 4.66
CA ARG A 82 -3.56 -2.67 5.50
C ARG A 82 -3.91 -2.78 6.99
N ASN A 83 -5.10 -2.33 7.39
CA ASN A 83 -5.56 -2.41 8.78
C ASN A 83 -5.69 -3.85 9.27
N ALA A 84 -6.17 -4.76 8.42
CA ALA A 84 -6.24 -6.18 8.76
C ALA A 84 -4.85 -6.80 8.99
N LEU A 85 -3.85 -6.42 8.19
CA LEU A 85 -2.46 -6.88 8.39
C LEU A 85 -1.86 -6.35 9.70
N LEU A 86 -2.09 -5.09 10.02
CA LEU A 86 -1.65 -4.48 11.27
C LEU A 86 -2.32 -5.16 12.49
N ALA A 87 -3.62 -5.41 12.42
CA ALA A 87 -4.37 -6.09 13.48
C ALA A 87 -3.92 -7.55 13.68
N ALA A 88 -3.41 -8.21 12.64
CA ALA A 88 -2.90 -9.57 12.70
C ALA A 88 -1.49 -9.70 13.32
N GLY A 89 -0.90 -8.60 13.82
CA GLY A 89 0.38 -8.62 14.54
C GLY A 89 1.60 -8.84 13.65
N LYS A 90 1.54 -8.41 12.38
CA LYS A 90 2.73 -8.17 11.55
C LYS A 90 3.23 -6.75 11.69
#